data_AF-A0A7J9BPX6-F1
#
_entry.id   AF-A0A7J9BPX6-F1
#
_cell.length_a   1.000
_cell.length_b   1.000
_cell.length_c   1.000
_cell.angle_alpha   90.00
_cell.angle_beta   90.00
_cell.angle_gamma   90.00
#
_symmetry.space_group_name_H-M   'P 1'
#
loop_
_entity.id
_entity.type
_entity.pdbx_description
1 polymer ?
#
loop_
_entity_poly.entity_id
_entity_poly.type
_entity_poly.pdbx_seq_one_letter_code
_entity_poly.pdbx_strand_id
1 'polypeptide(L)'
;MLLCYHPHSEDKIGCGLDSIMVDRHPQFRWTRCLFVVRTNGGWIDFSFNKCLRAYIRDKYPSLAERFIGEHFRHRRLHVKSWPQDAKVA
;
A
#
# COMPACT_ATOMS: atom_id res chain seq x y z
N MET A 1 -4.90 10.85 -6.37
CA MET A 1 -3.98 10.20 -5.41
C MET A 1 -4.05 8.69 -5.58
N LEU A 2 -2.92 7.95 -5.64
CA LEU A 2 -2.92 6.50 -5.92
C LEU A 2 -3.55 5.65 -4.80
N LEU A 3 -3.54 6.12 -3.56
CA LEU A 3 -4.12 5.42 -2.41
C LEU A 3 -5.60 5.03 -2.62
N CYS A 4 -6.38 5.82 -3.37
CA CYS A 4 -7.78 5.53 -3.68
C CYS A 4 -7.97 4.20 -4.45
N TYR A 5 -6.96 3.74 -5.17
CA TYR A 5 -6.97 2.48 -5.90
C TYR A 5 -6.54 1.29 -5.03
N HIS A 6 -6.16 1.50 -3.77
CA HIS A 6 -5.89 0.37 -2.88
C HIS A 6 -7.20 -0.44 -2.70
N PRO A 7 -7.17 -1.79 -2.74
CA PRO A 7 -8.38 -2.61 -2.56
C PRO A 7 -9.13 -2.39 -1.23
N HIS A 8 -8.44 -1.80 -0.25
CA HIS A 8 -8.98 -1.41 1.06
C HIS A 8 -8.80 0.10 1.29
N SER A 9 -9.01 0.93 0.27
CA SER A 9 -8.71 2.37 0.34
C SER A 9 -9.52 3.08 1.41
N GLU A 10 -10.80 2.75 1.54
CA GLU A 10 -11.69 3.27 2.60
C GLU A 10 -11.14 2.95 3.99
N ASP A 11 -10.78 1.69 4.25
CA ASP A 11 -10.20 1.28 5.53
C ASP A 11 -8.88 1.98 5.82
N LYS A 12 -8.04 2.19 4.81
CA LYS A 12 -6.73 2.85 4.98
C LYS A 12 -6.90 4.34 5.29
N ILE A 13 -7.75 5.04 4.55
CA ILE A 13 -8.04 6.47 4.74
C ILE A 13 -8.80 6.70 6.06
N GLY A 14 -9.79 5.87 6.37
CA GLY A 14 -10.58 5.96 7.61
C GLY A 14 -11.18 7.35 7.81
N CYS A 15 -10.87 7.98 8.94
CA CYS A 15 -11.34 9.31 9.31
C CYS A 15 -10.71 10.49 8.52
N GLY A 16 -9.84 10.20 7.54
CA GLY A 16 -9.22 11.18 6.67
C GLY A 16 -7.70 11.05 6.66
N LEU A 17 -7.10 11.51 5.57
CA LEU A 17 -5.65 11.57 5.39
C LEU A 17 -5.13 12.93 5.87
N ASP A 18 -4.18 12.92 6.79
CA ASP A 18 -3.39 14.09 7.16
C ASP A 18 -2.11 14.15 6.32
N SER A 19 -1.31 13.09 6.33
CA SER A 19 -0.04 13.02 5.61
C SER A 19 0.37 11.57 5.25
N ILE A 20 1.35 11.42 4.35
CA ILE A 20 1.99 10.14 4.05
C ILE A 20 3.38 10.13 4.69
N MET A 21 3.63 9.14 5.52
CA MET A 21 4.91 8.95 6.21
C MET A 21 5.67 7.76 5.61
N VAL A 22 7.01 7.84 5.62
CA VAL A 22 7.89 6.72 5.32
C VAL A 22 8.69 6.38 6.57
N ASP A 23 8.54 5.16 7.07
CA ASP A 23 9.30 4.70 8.23
C ASP A 23 9.62 3.20 8.10
N ARG A 24 10.46 2.69 9.01
CA ARG A 24 10.74 1.25 9.14
C ARG A 24 9.53 0.55 9.75
N HIS A 25 9.23 -0.65 9.26
CA HIS A 25 8.19 -1.45 9.87
C HIS A 25 8.58 -1.81 11.32
N PRO A 26 7.71 -1.58 12.31
CA PRO A 26 8.03 -1.81 13.73
C PRO A 26 8.54 -3.23 14.02
N GLN A 27 7.99 -4.21 13.29
CA GLN A 27 8.38 -5.62 13.40
C GLN A 27 9.46 -6.04 12.41
N PHE A 28 9.53 -5.42 11.24
CA PHE A 28 10.51 -5.74 10.19
C PHE A 28 11.40 -4.52 9.99
N ARG A 29 12.28 -4.27 10.96
CA ARG A 29 13.10 -3.04 11.05
C ARG A 29 14.02 -2.81 9.84
N TRP A 30 14.24 -3.84 9.03
CA TRP A 30 15.03 -3.78 7.80
C TRP A 30 14.25 -3.28 6.59
N THR A 31 12.91 -3.29 6.64
CA THR A 31 12.04 -2.86 5.55
C THR A 31 11.43 -1.50 5.86
N ARG A 32 11.50 -0.59 4.88
CA ARG A 32 10.74 0.67 4.92
C ARG A 32 9.36 0.47 4.31
N CYS A 33 8.36 1.05 4.93
CA CYS A 33 6.96 1.03 4.52
C CYS A 33 6.44 2.45 4.33
N LEU A 34 5.35 2.55 3.57
CA LEU A 34 4.56 3.77 3.45
C LEU A 34 3.39 3.68 4.41
N PHE A 35 3.12 4.76 5.14
CA PHE A 35 2.05 4.85 6.12
C PHE A 35 1.13 6.02 5.79
N VAL A 36 -0.16 5.82 5.95
CA VAL A 36 -1.17 6.88 6.03
C VAL A 36 -1.19 7.36 7.47
N VAL A 37 -0.89 8.63 7.69
CA VAL A 37 -1.17 9.32 8.96
C VAL A 37 -2.57 9.92 8.83
N ARG A 38 -3.43 9.62 9.80
CA ARG A 38 -4.82 10.05 9.81
C ARG A 38 -4.99 11.32 10.60
N THR A 39 -6.08 12.03 10.33
CA THR A 39 -6.49 13.26 11.04
C THR A 39 -6.71 13.05 12.54
N ASN A 40 -6.92 11.81 13.00
CA ASN A 40 -7.04 11.47 14.42
C ASN A 40 -5.71 11.07 15.08
N GLY A 41 -4.58 11.24 14.39
CA GLY A 41 -3.23 10.88 14.87
C GLY A 41 -2.86 9.40 14.74
N GLY A 42 -3.80 8.53 14.38
CA GLY A 42 -3.50 7.13 14.08
C GLY A 42 -2.78 6.97 12.74
N TRP A 43 -2.04 5.88 12.57
CA TRP A 43 -1.37 5.58 11.30
C TRP A 43 -1.49 4.10 10.93
N ILE A 44 -1.44 3.82 9.62
CA ILE A 44 -1.56 2.46 9.08
C ILE A 44 -0.71 2.31 7.82
N ASP A 45 -0.09 1.14 7.63
CA ASP A 45 0.71 0.87 6.43
C ASP A 45 -0.18 0.66 5.20
N PHE A 46 0.33 1.03 4.02
CA PHE A 46 -0.28 0.67 2.75
C PHE A 46 0.77 0.28 1.70
N SER A 47 0.37 -0.55 0.75
CA SER A 47 1.25 -0.97 -0.34
C SER A 47 1.05 -0.13 -1.58
N PHE A 48 2.02 0.74 -1.91
CA PHE A 48 2.03 1.48 -3.17
C PHE A 48 1.93 0.57 -4.40
N ASN A 49 2.56 -0.60 -4.36
CA ASN A 49 2.47 -1.58 -5.44
C ASN A 49 1.05 -2.11 -5.63
N LYS A 50 0.26 -2.31 -4.56
CA LYS A 50 -1.16 -2.70 -4.68
C LYS A 50 -1.95 -1.57 -5.35
N CYS A 51 -1.77 -0.34 -4.89
CA CYS A 51 -2.41 0.85 -5.47
C CYS A 51 -2.11 0.98 -6.97
N LEU A 52 -0.83 0.90 -7.34
CA LEU A 52 -0.40 1.11 -8.72
C LEU A 52 -0.87 -0.01 -9.66
N ARG A 53 -0.87 -1.27 -9.22
CA ARG A 53 -1.43 -2.38 -10.00
C ARG A 53 -2.92 -2.20 -10.25
N ALA A 54 -3.67 -1.82 -9.23
CA ALA A 54 -5.11 -1.56 -9.37
C ALA A 54 -5.38 -0.36 -10.30
N TYR A 55 -4.60 0.72 -10.18
CA TYR A 55 -4.66 1.85 -11.11
C TYR A 55 -4.41 1.43 -12.56
N ILE A 56 -3.36 0.63 -12.82
CA ILE A 56 -3.03 0.17 -14.17
C ILE A 56 -4.15 -0.70 -14.74
N ARG A 57 -4.74 -1.58 -13.93
CA ARG A 57 -5.89 -2.41 -14.35
C ARG A 57 -7.12 -1.59 -14.69
N ASP A 58 -7.40 -0.55 -13.90
CA ASP A 58 -8.53 0.36 -14.12
C ASP A 58 -8.35 1.18 -15.41
N LYS A 59 -7.15 1.74 -15.63
CA LYS A 59 -6.91 2.65 -16.77
C LYS A 59 -6.52 1.97 -18.07
N TYR A 60 -5.92 0.79 -18.01
CA TYR A 60 -5.36 0.11 -19.19
C TYR A 60 -5.70 -1.39 -19.21
N PRO A 61 -6.98 -1.79 -19.14
CA PRO A 61 -7.38 -3.18 -18.90
C PRO A 61 -6.83 -4.18 -19.92
N SER A 62 -6.68 -3.79 -21.20
CA SER A 62 -6.16 -4.66 -22.26
C SER A 62 -4.65 -4.90 -22.19
N LEU A 63 -3.89 -3.98 -21.58
CA LEU A 63 -2.43 -4.03 -21.48
C LEU A 63 -1.95 -4.36 -20.05
N ALA A 64 -2.85 -4.25 -19.07
CA ALA A 64 -2.52 -4.25 -17.67
C ALA A 64 -1.76 -5.50 -17.23
N GLU A 65 -2.28 -6.69 -17.51
CA GLU A 65 -1.65 -7.92 -17.02
C GLU A 65 -0.27 -8.16 -17.65
N ARG A 66 -0.09 -7.84 -18.94
CA ARG A 66 1.22 -7.92 -19.60
C ARG A 66 2.21 -6.95 -18.95
N PHE A 67 1.83 -5.68 -18.85
CA PHE A 67 2.68 -4.64 -18.27
C PHE A 67 3.03 -4.91 -16.80
N ILE A 68 2.04 -5.33 -16.01
CA ILE A 68 2.22 -5.69 -14.61
C ILE A 68 3.16 -6.90 -14.48
N GLY A 69 2.98 -7.92 -15.33
CA GLY A 69 3.83 -9.10 -15.37
C GLY A 69 5.26 -8.81 -15.79
N GLU A 70 5.50 -7.83 -16.66
CA GLU A 70 6.84 -7.44 -17.12
C GLU A 70 7.57 -6.56 -16.09
N HIS A 71 6.90 -5.54 -15.57
CA HIS A 71 7.56 -4.48 -14.79
C HIS A 71 7.46 -4.63 -13.28
N PHE A 72 6.49 -5.39 -12.78
CA PHE A 72 6.23 -5.54 -11.35
C PHE A 72 6.47 -6.96 -10.85
N ARG A 73 7.40 -7.72 -11.45
CA ARG A 73 7.79 -9.03 -10.90
C ARG A 73 8.31 -8.86 -9.47
N HIS A 74 7.78 -9.66 -8.56
CA HIS A 74 8.14 -9.61 -7.14
C HIS A 74 9.65 -9.75 -6.97
N ARG A 75 10.32 -8.68 -6.51
CA ARG A 75 11.50 -8.88 -5.66
C ARG A 75 10.98 -9.59 -4.42
N ARG A 76 11.22 -10.89 -4.29
CA ARG A 76 10.94 -11.67 -3.08
C ARG A 76 11.82 -11.13 -1.95
N LEU A 77 11.50 -9.96 -1.44
CA LEU A 77 11.81 -9.65 -0.05
C LEU A 77 10.77 -10.42 0.76
N HIS A 78 11.23 -11.17 1.75
CA HIS A 78 10.44 -12.02 2.63
C HIS A 78 9.25 -11.25 3.25
N VAL A 79 8.15 -11.10 2.53
CA VAL A 79 6.86 -10.69 3.05
C VAL A 79 6.14 -11.98 3.40
N LYS A 80 6.30 -12.40 4.66
CA LYS A 80 5.29 -13.27 5.27
C LYS A 80 3.97 -12.51 5.20
N SER A 81 2.91 -13.17 4.75
CA SER A 81 1.55 -12.62 4.64
C SER A 81 1.19 -11.86 5.91
N TRP A 82 1.17 -10.53 5.82
CA TRP A 82 0.82 -9.65 6.93
C TRP A 82 -0.70 -9.48 6.96
N PRO A 83 -1.37 -9.67 8.12
CA PRO A 83 -2.77 -9.30 8.28
C PRO A 83 -2.92 -7.83 7.89
N GLN A 84 -3.89 -7.52 7.05
CA GLN A 84 -4.08 -6.16 6.53
C GLN A 84 -4.42 -5.11 7.61
N ASP A 85 -4.57 -5.55 8.87
CA ASP A 85 -5.21 -4.85 9.99
C ASP A 85 -4.32 -4.61 11.20
N ALA A 86 -3.00 -4.79 11.09
CA ALA A 86 -2.13 -4.50 12.22
C ALA A 86 -2.02 -2.98 12.44
N LYS A 87 -2.94 -2.45 13.24
CA LYS A 87 -2.79 -1.18 13.94
C LYS A 87 -1.56 -1.34 14.82
N VAL A 88 -0.46 -0.69 14.48
CA VAL A 88 0.64 -0.56 15.44
C VAL A 88 0.29 0.63 16.32
N ALA A 89 0.26 0.36 17.62
CA ALA A 89 0.00 1.32 18.69
C ALA A 89 0.98 2.49 18.66
#